data_AF-A0A6J7S7Z6-F1
#
_entry.id   AF-A0A6J7S7Z6-F1
#
_cell.length_a   1.000
_cell.length_b   1.000
_cell.length_c   1.000
_cell.angle_alpha   90.00
_cell.angle_beta   90.00
_cell.angle_gamma   90.00
#
_symmetry.space_group_name_H-M   'P 1'
#
loop_
_entity.id
_entity.type
_entity.pdbx_description
1 polymer ?
#
loop_
_entity_poly.entity_id
_entity_poly.type
_entity_poly.pdbx_seq_one_letter_code
_entity_poly.pdbx_strand_id
1 'polypeptide(L)'
;MRGEKITIAITALGNTSEPIYRSGAKVGDQLVISGLPGASAAGLALLKADKRELFPEIVNAHLQPSVDGKRAHALISAGATAMCDLSDGLLVDVTRISEASGVGIKINLDHLNLSSLIEVGTTLAVDPMSWVLTSGEEHLFIATLPPSSALPEGVLRIGEVIHGSGVEVSGEFLDARTRIESTSKDWQHFEK
;
A
#
# COMPACT_ATOMS: atom_id res chain seq x y z
N MET A 1 -32.12 13.64 19.53
CA MET A 1 -31.76 13.93 18.12
C MET A 1 -31.64 12.61 17.37
N ARG A 2 -32.25 12.48 16.19
CA ARG A 2 -31.94 11.42 15.22
C ARG A 2 -31.21 12.10 14.07
N GLY A 3 -30.02 11.64 13.72
CA GLY A 3 -29.33 12.07 12.50
C GLY A 3 -29.90 11.34 11.29
N GLU A 4 -29.89 11.97 10.11
CA GLU A 4 -30.29 11.34 8.84
C GLU A 4 -29.32 10.23 8.38
N LYS A 5 -28.14 10.17 8.99
CA LYS A 5 -27.07 9.20 8.68
C LYS A 5 -26.60 8.51 9.94
N ILE A 6 -26.13 7.27 9.80
CA ILE A 6 -25.37 6.57 10.84
C ILE A 6 -23.95 7.14 10.83
N THR A 7 -23.45 7.52 12.01
CA THR A 7 -22.07 7.98 12.19
C THR A 7 -21.42 7.12 13.27
N ILE A 8 -20.23 6.61 12.95
CA ILE A 8 -19.41 5.84 13.88
C ILE A 8 -18.10 6.63 14.04
N ALA A 9 -17.77 6.99 15.27
CA ALA A 9 -16.52 7.67 15.61
C ALA A 9 -15.79 6.83 16.66
N ILE A 10 -14.54 6.49 16.41
CA ILE A 10 -13.74 5.61 17.26
C ILE A 10 -12.48 6.37 17.68
N THR A 11 -12.07 6.21 18.94
CA THR A 11 -10.79 6.70 19.45
C THR A 11 -10.01 5.52 20.00
N ALA A 12 -8.78 5.33 19.50
CA ALA A 12 -7.84 4.34 20.00
C ALA A 12 -6.69 5.06 20.71
N LEU A 13 -6.27 4.52 21.86
CA LEU A 13 -5.13 5.02 22.64
C LEU A 13 -4.08 3.92 22.75
N GLY A 14 -2.82 4.26 22.48
CA GLY A 14 -1.68 3.37 22.56
C GLY A 14 -0.45 4.08 23.11
N ASN A 15 0.56 3.33 23.51
CA ASN A 15 1.83 3.86 24.02
C ASN A 15 2.99 2.98 23.53
N THR A 16 4.12 3.61 23.23
CA THR A 16 5.38 2.92 22.91
C THR A 16 6.56 3.77 23.39
N SER A 17 7.62 3.11 23.86
CA SER A 17 8.91 3.76 24.14
C SER A 17 9.79 3.87 22.90
N GLU A 18 9.51 3.08 21.87
CA GLU A 18 10.33 2.93 20.67
C GLU A 18 9.45 3.10 19.42
N PRO A 19 9.00 4.34 19.13
CA PRO A 19 8.22 4.60 17.92
C PRO A 19 9.08 4.45 16.67
N ILE A 20 8.52 3.81 15.64
CA ILE A 20 9.08 3.84 14.28
C ILE A 20 8.33 4.92 13.51
N TYR A 21 9.08 5.89 13.00
CA TYR A 21 8.54 7.03 12.25
C TYR A 21 8.59 6.78 10.74
N ARG A 22 7.93 7.66 9.97
CA ARG A 22 8.08 7.69 8.49
C ARG A 22 9.42 8.27 8.03
N SER A 23 10.13 8.99 8.90
CA SER A 23 11.32 9.80 8.58
C SER A 23 12.66 9.08 8.78
N GLY A 24 12.65 7.76 8.97
CA GLY A 24 13.86 7.00 9.28
C GLY A 24 14.47 6.22 8.13
N ALA A 25 13.90 6.30 6.92
CA ALA A 25 14.38 5.54 5.76
C ALA A 25 15.77 6.02 5.33
N LYS A 26 16.65 5.08 4.97
CA LYS A 26 18.04 5.35 4.58
C LYS A 26 18.31 4.82 3.19
N VAL A 27 19.15 5.52 2.44
CA VAL A 27 19.62 5.06 1.13
C VAL A 27 20.23 3.66 1.26
N GLY A 28 19.81 2.74 0.39
CA GLY A 28 20.17 1.34 0.41
C GLY A 28 19.20 0.45 1.19
N ASP A 29 18.26 1.01 1.94
CA ASP A 29 17.20 0.21 2.59
C ASP A 29 16.30 -0.45 1.53
N GLN A 30 15.80 -1.63 1.86
CA GLN A 30 14.76 -2.32 1.11
C GLN A 30 13.41 -1.69 1.41
N LEU A 31 12.58 -1.43 0.39
CA LEU A 31 11.17 -1.12 0.59
C LEU A 31 10.36 -2.42 0.62
N VAL A 32 9.56 -2.61 1.65
CA VAL A 32 8.76 -3.83 1.86
C VAL A 32 7.32 -3.51 2.22
N ILE A 33 6.42 -4.43 1.90
CA ILE A 33 5.01 -4.40 2.29
C ILE A 33 4.62 -5.71 2.96
N SER A 34 3.77 -5.65 3.98
CA SER A 34 3.40 -6.83 4.79
C SER A 34 2.41 -7.78 4.11
N GLY A 35 2.09 -7.60 2.84
CA GLY A 35 1.14 -8.41 2.09
C GLY A 35 0.88 -7.84 0.70
N LEU A 36 0.10 -8.54 -0.11
CA LEU A 36 -0.26 -8.05 -1.44
C LEU A 36 -1.36 -6.98 -1.34
N PRO A 37 -1.15 -5.75 -1.83
CA PRO A 37 -2.17 -4.71 -1.81
C PRO A 37 -3.12 -4.84 -3.00
N GLY A 38 -4.29 -4.19 -2.90
CA GLY A 38 -5.27 -4.04 -3.96
C GLY A 38 -6.59 -4.78 -3.71
N ALA A 39 -6.63 -5.64 -2.70
CA ALA A 39 -7.81 -6.45 -2.42
C ALA A 39 -9.00 -5.61 -1.95
N SER A 40 -8.77 -4.52 -1.19
CA SER A 40 -9.84 -3.67 -0.68
C SER A 40 -10.56 -2.93 -1.83
N ALA A 41 -9.82 -2.27 -2.72
CA ALA A 41 -10.39 -1.60 -3.89
C ALA A 41 -11.05 -2.58 -4.86
N ALA A 42 -10.47 -3.76 -5.08
CA ALA A 42 -11.07 -4.81 -5.89
C ALA A 42 -12.40 -5.31 -5.27
N GLY A 43 -12.43 -5.51 -3.96
CA GLY A 43 -13.63 -5.89 -3.21
C GLY A 43 -14.74 -4.84 -3.30
N LEU A 44 -14.37 -3.55 -3.16
CA LEU A 44 -15.29 -2.44 -3.36
C LEU A 44 -15.82 -2.39 -4.80
N ALA A 45 -14.97 -2.62 -5.80
CA ALA A 45 -15.37 -2.66 -7.20
C ALA A 45 -16.39 -3.78 -7.48
N LEU A 46 -16.18 -4.95 -6.89
CA LEU A 46 -17.11 -6.08 -6.97
C LEU A 46 -18.47 -5.78 -6.32
N LEU A 47 -18.46 -5.13 -5.14
CA LEU A 47 -19.69 -4.69 -4.48
C LEU A 47 -20.47 -3.69 -5.32
N LYS A 48 -19.78 -2.70 -5.90
CA LYS A 48 -20.40 -1.71 -6.80
C LYS A 48 -20.95 -2.31 -8.08
N ALA A 49 -20.36 -3.40 -8.55
CA ALA A 49 -20.80 -4.13 -9.74
C ALA A 49 -21.88 -5.19 -9.44
N ASP A 50 -22.33 -5.33 -8.19
CA ASP A 50 -23.25 -6.38 -7.74
C ASP A 50 -22.74 -7.81 -8.03
N LYS A 51 -21.41 -8.00 -7.94
CA LYS A 51 -20.71 -9.27 -8.21
C LYS A 51 -20.09 -9.90 -6.97
N ARG A 52 -20.61 -9.56 -5.78
CA ARG A 52 -20.02 -9.96 -4.50
C ARG A 52 -19.84 -11.48 -4.32
N GLU A 53 -20.74 -12.28 -4.88
CA GLU A 53 -20.72 -13.74 -4.73
C GLU A 53 -19.63 -14.43 -5.58
N LEU A 54 -19.03 -13.74 -6.55
CA LEU A 54 -17.99 -14.33 -7.41
C LEU A 54 -16.64 -14.45 -6.69
N PHE A 55 -16.33 -13.50 -5.79
CA PHE A 55 -15.04 -13.44 -5.09
C PHE A 55 -15.24 -13.03 -3.62
N PRO A 56 -15.89 -13.87 -2.79
CA PRO A 56 -16.26 -13.50 -1.43
C PRO A 56 -15.05 -13.12 -0.57
N GLU A 57 -13.90 -13.75 -0.76
CA GLU A 57 -12.66 -13.43 -0.02
C GLU A 57 -12.14 -12.01 -0.33
N ILE A 58 -12.17 -11.59 -1.60
CA ILE A 58 -11.75 -10.25 -2.01
C ILE A 58 -12.74 -9.19 -1.52
N VAL A 59 -14.04 -9.50 -1.52
CA VAL A 59 -15.06 -8.63 -0.93
C VAL A 59 -14.88 -8.49 0.58
N ASN A 60 -14.58 -9.59 1.28
CA ASN A 60 -14.34 -9.57 2.72
C ASN A 60 -13.09 -8.79 3.09
N ALA A 61 -12.06 -8.75 2.23
CA ALA A 61 -10.90 -7.89 2.44
C ALA A 61 -11.28 -6.40 2.56
N HIS A 62 -12.35 -5.97 1.88
CA HIS A 62 -12.90 -4.62 2.00
C HIS A 62 -13.87 -4.46 3.18
N LEU A 63 -14.80 -5.39 3.37
CA LEU A 63 -15.88 -5.26 4.37
C LEU A 63 -15.45 -5.59 5.80
N GLN A 64 -14.49 -6.51 5.94
CA GLN A 64 -14.01 -7.02 7.22
C GLN A 64 -12.49 -7.22 7.16
N PRO A 65 -11.72 -6.13 7.00
CA PRO A 65 -10.27 -6.23 6.94
C PRO A 65 -9.70 -6.77 8.26
N SER A 66 -8.63 -7.56 8.15
CA SER A 66 -7.90 -8.10 9.31
C SER A 66 -6.53 -7.44 9.41
N VAL A 67 -6.27 -6.79 10.54
CA VAL A 67 -4.93 -6.25 10.85
C VAL A 67 -4.10 -7.34 11.54
N ASP A 68 -3.06 -7.84 10.88
CA ASP A 68 -2.13 -8.80 11.48
C ASP A 68 -0.99 -8.08 12.22
N GLY A 69 -1.21 -7.79 13.52
CA GLY A 69 -0.20 -7.16 14.38
C GLY A 69 1.11 -7.95 14.48
N LYS A 70 1.11 -9.26 14.22
CA LYS A 70 2.35 -10.06 14.23
C LYS A 70 3.28 -9.64 13.10
N ARG A 71 2.75 -9.20 11.95
CA ARG A 71 3.56 -8.71 10.83
C ARG A 71 4.24 -7.39 11.15
N ALA A 72 3.55 -6.47 11.84
CA ALA A 72 4.18 -5.25 12.36
C ALA A 72 5.35 -5.59 13.30
N HIS A 73 5.14 -6.49 14.27
CA HIS A 73 6.21 -6.94 15.17
C HIS A 73 7.37 -7.63 14.44
N ALA A 74 7.09 -8.39 13.39
CA ALA A 74 8.12 -9.04 12.60
C ALA A 74 8.97 -8.01 11.82
N LEU A 75 8.35 -6.96 11.25
CA LEU A 75 9.07 -5.86 10.61
C LEU A 75 9.93 -5.07 11.61
N ILE A 76 9.39 -4.78 12.80
CA ILE A 76 10.15 -4.15 13.90
C ILE A 76 11.37 -5.01 14.25
N SER A 77 11.17 -6.33 14.42
CA SER A 77 12.23 -7.28 14.77
C SER A 77 13.28 -7.42 13.65
N ALA A 78 12.88 -7.22 12.40
CA ALA A 78 13.78 -7.19 11.24
C ALA A 78 14.56 -5.86 11.10
N GLY A 79 14.34 -4.92 12.02
CA GLY A 79 15.08 -3.66 12.09
C GLY A 79 14.49 -2.55 11.23
N ALA A 80 13.16 -2.47 11.12
CA ALA A 80 12.51 -1.43 10.35
C ALA A 80 13.02 -0.02 10.68
N THR A 81 13.46 0.70 9.66
CA THR A 81 14.05 2.03 9.77
C THR A 81 12.99 3.12 9.61
N ALA A 82 11.99 2.90 8.74
CA ALA A 82 10.75 3.66 8.68
C ALA A 82 9.56 2.72 8.50
N MET A 83 8.37 3.15 8.95
CA MET A 83 7.15 2.34 8.82
C MET A 83 5.89 3.21 8.85
N CYS A 84 4.85 2.78 8.12
CA CYS A 84 3.47 3.24 8.29
C CYS A 84 2.47 2.14 7.90
N ASP A 85 1.21 2.35 8.23
CA ASP A 85 0.10 1.62 7.62
C ASP A 85 -0.11 2.04 6.16
N LEU A 86 -0.72 1.17 5.37
CA LEU A 86 -1.21 1.45 4.03
C LEU A 86 -2.71 1.74 4.10
N SER A 87 -3.07 3.02 4.03
CA SER A 87 -4.45 3.50 4.17
C SER A 87 -4.90 4.38 3.01
N ASP A 88 -4.01 5.14 2.37
CA ASP A 88 -4.37 6.07 1.29
C ASP A 88 -3.90 5.60 -0.10
N GLY A 89 -3.27 4.44 -0.17
CA GLY A 89 -2.72 3.85 -1.39
C GLY A 89 -1.20 3.90 -1.45
N LEU A 90 -0.62 2.91 -2.13
CA LEU A 90 0.82 2.64 -2.11
C LEU A 90 1.63 3.87 -2.55
N LEU A 91 1.19 4.55 -3.60
CA LEU A 91 1.85 5.75 -4.10
C LEU A 91 1.87 6.87 -3.06
N VAL A 92 0.75 7.11 -2.39
CA VAL A 92 0.61 8.20 -1.41
C VAL A 92 1.46 7.91 -0.18
N ASP A 93 1.34 6.72 0.39
CA ASP A 93 2.00 6.38 1.64
C ASP A 93 3.52 6.20 1.47
N VAL A 94 3.99 5.66 0.34
CA VAL A 94 5.43 5.63 0.02
C VAL A 94 5.97 7.03 -0.25
N THR A 95 5.20 7.91 -0.91
CA THR A 95 5.61 9.32 -1.10
C THR A 95 5.78 10.01 0.24
N ARG A 96 4.90 9.78 1.21
CA ARG A 96 5.04 10.33 2.57
C ARG A 96 6.29 9.83 3.28
N ILE A 97 6.70 8.57 3.10
CA ILE A 97 7.97 8.05 3.63
C ILE A 97 9.15 8.76 2.95
N SER A 98 9.12 8.86 1.61
CA SER A 98 10.14 9.54 0.81
C SER A 98 10.34 11.00 1.26
N GLU A 99 9.25 11.76 1.38
CA GLU A 99 9.27 13.16 1.80
C GLU A 99 9.73 13.32 3.26
N ALA A 100 9.18 12.52 4.18
CA ALA A 100 9.55 12.60 5.59
C ALA A 100 11.02 12.23 5.85
N SER A 101 11.58 11.35 5.03
CA SER A 101 12.99 10.91 5.15
C SER A 101 13.96 11.71 4.28
N GLY A 102 13.47 12.50 3.31
CA GLY A 102 14.33 13.25 2.38
C GLY A 102 15.12 12.35 1.42
N VAL A 103 14.50 11.28 0.93
CA VAL A 103 15.13 10.26 0.07
C VAL A 103 14.27 9.98 -1.17
N GLY A 104 14.86 9.38 -2.21
CA GLY A 104 14.09 8.82 -3.33
C GLY A 104 13.72 7.36 -3.04
N ILE A 105 12.64 6.88 -3.65
CA ILE A 105 12.23 5.47 -3.52
C ILE A 105 11.89 4.91 -4.90
N LYS A 106 12.47 3.75 -5.24
CA LYS A 106 12.09 2.98 -6.44
C LYS A 106 11.23 1.81 -6.03
N ILE A 107 10.05 1.72 -6.63
CA ILE A 107 9.11 0.61 -6.49
C ILE A 107 9.23 -0.27 -7.73
N ASN A 108 9.39 -1.58 -7.54
CA ASN A 108 9.29 -2.58 -8.58
C ASN A 108 8.20 -3.60 -8.19
N LEU A 109 7.21 -3.77 -9.06
CA LEU A 109 6.05 -4.62 -8.86
C LEU A 109 6.01 -5.85 -9.77
N ASP A 110 6.99 -6.02 -10.67
CA ASP A 110 7.00 -7.07 -11.71
C ASP A 110 6.96 -8.50 -11.15
N HIS A 111 7.48 -8.69 -9.94
CA HIS A 111 7.53 -10.00 -9.29
C HIS A 111 6.33 -10.30 -8.39
N LEU A 112 5.36 -9.39 -8.28
CA LEU A 112 4.17 -9.63 -7.46
C LEU A 112 3.25 -10.65 -8.13
N ASN A 113 2.82 -11.66 -7.37
CA ASN A 113 1.80 -12.60 -7.85
C ASN A 113 0.42 -11.95 -7.75
N LEU A 114 -0.07 -11.40 -8.86
CA LEU A 114 -1.37 -10.74 -8.96
C LEU A 114 -2.49 -11.65 -9.43
N SER A 115 -2.32 -12.98 -9.46
CA SER A 115 -3.27 -13.92 -10.05
C SER A 115 -4.72 -13.72 -9.61
N SER A 116 -4.96 -13.55 -8.30
CA SER A 116 -6.30 -13.29 -7.75
C SER A 116 -6.88 -11.96 -8.23
N LEU A 117 -6.07 -10.90 -8.27
CA LEU A 117 -6.50 -9.59 -8.75
C LEU A 117 -6.70 -9.57 -10.28
N ILE A 118 -5.91 -10.34 -11.04
CA ILE A 118 -6.07 -10.48 -12.49
C ILE A 118 -7.42 -11.14 -12.83
N GLU A 119 -7.84 -12.14 -12.05
CA GLU A 119 -9.14 -12.79 -12.25
C GLU A 119 -10.32 -11.83 -12.02
N VAL A 120 -10.25 -11.03 -10.96
CA VAL A 120 -11.23 -9.97 -10.67
C VAL A 120 -11.18 -8.88 -11.75
N GLY A 121 -9.97 -8.44 -12.12
CA GLY A 121 -9.72 -7.45 -13.17
C GLY A 121 -10.29 -7.87 -14.51
N THR A 122 -10.13 -9.13 -14.89
CA THR A 122 -10.73 -9.72 -16.09
C THR A 122 -12.26 -9.68 -16.02
N THR A 123 -12.84 -10.02 -14.86
CA THR A 123 -14.30 -10.02 -14.64
C THR A 123 -14.90 -8.61 -14.70
N LEU A 124 -14.13 -7.59 -14.35
CA LEU A 124 -14.57 -6.19 -14.28
C LEU A 124 -14.04 -5.32 -15.43
N ALA A 125 -13.20 -5.86 -16.31
CA ALA A 125 -12.44 -5.13 -17.31
C ALA A 125 -11.62 -3.96 -16.71
N VAL A 126 -10.92 -4.22 -15.61
CA VAL A 126 -10.06 -3.27 -14.89
C VAL A 126 -8.64 -3.81 -14.81
N ASP A 127 -7.64 -2.95 -15.01
CA ASP A 127 -6.24 -3.30 -14.78
C ASP A 127 -5.99 -3.47 -13.27
N PRO A 128 -5.59 -4.66 -12.78
CA PRO A 128 -5.31 -4.89 -11.37
C PRO A 128 -4.20 -3.99 -10.82
N MET A 129 -3.28 -3.50 -11.66
CA MET A 129 -2.23 -2.58 -11.21
C MET A 129 -2.79 -1.26 -10.69
N SER A 130 -3.95 -0.82 -11.20
CA SER A 130 -4.62 0.36 -10.66
C SER A 130 -4.98 0.17 -9.18
N TRP A 131 -5.45 -1.03 -8.79
CA TRP A 131 -5.74 -1.36 -7.40
C TRP A 131 -4.47 -1.49 -6.57
N VAL A 132 -3.45 -2.19 -7.06
CA VAL A 132 -2.15 -2.33 -6.35
C VAL A 132 -1.56 -0.97 -5.99
N LEU A 133 -1.65 0.02 -6.89
CA LEU A 133 -1.06 1.34 -6.69
C LEU A 133 -1.90 2.30 -5.85
N THR A 134 -3.22 2.20 -5.93
CA THR A 134 -4.13 3.25 -5.43
C THR A 134 -5.15 2.76 -4.40
N SER A 135 -5.20 1.46 -4.12
CA SER A 135 -6.11 0.93 -3.11
C SER A 135 -5.72 1.42 -1.73
N GLY A 136 -6.59 2.23 -1.14
CA GLY A 136 -6.58 2.55 0.29
C GLY A 136 -7.24 1.46 1.12
N GLU A 137 -7.27 1.65 2.43
CA GLU A 137 -7.92 0.74 3.40
C GLU A 137 -7.44 -0.72 3.28
N GLU A 138 -6.14 -0.92 3.05
CA GLU A 138 -5.55 -2.25 2.89
C GLU A 138 -5.19 -2.89 4.23
N HIS A 139 -5.02 -2.08 5.29
CA HIS A 139 -4.64 -2.56 6.62
C HIS A 139 -3.32 -3.36 6.64
N LEU A 140 -2.46 -3.10 5.66
CA LEU A 140 -1.09 -3.60 5.55
C LEU A 140 -0.11 -2.58 6.15
N PHE A 141 1.13 -3.00 6.33
CA PHE A 141 2.24 -2.13 6.73
C PHE A 141 3.23 -1.99 5.58
N ILE A 142 3.68 -0.77 5.34
CA ILE A 142 4.83 -0.45 4.50
C ILE A 142 5.99 -0.11 5.42
N ALA A 143 7.16 -0.68 5.15
CA ALA A 143 8.36 -0.41 5.91
C ALA A 143 9.60 -0.31 5.02
N THR A 144 10.63 0.31 5.56
CA THR A 144 11.99 0.20 5.03
C THR A 144 12.83 -0.65 5.97
N LEU A 145 13.62 -1.58 5.43
CA LEU A 145 14.50 -2.46 6.19
C LEU A 145 15.95 -2.27 5.73
N PRO A 146 16.96 -2.43 6.61
CA PRO A 146 18.36 -2.47 6.19
C PRO A 146 18.60 -3.48 5.05
N PRO A 147 19.56 -3.22 4.14
CA PRO A 147 19.83 -4.11 2.99
C PRO A 147 20.19 -5.54 3.37
N SER A 148 20.77 -5.73 4.56
CA SER A 148 21.15 -7.04 5.09
C SER A 148 20.05 -7.76 5.85
N SER A 149 18.89 -7.13 6.08
CA SER A 149 17.80 -7.73 6.84
C SER A 149 17.13 -8.84 6.03
N ALA A 150 16.93 -9.98 6.68
CA ALA A 150 16.08 -11.04 6.15
C ALA A 150 14.62 -10.59 6.12
N LEU A 151 13.89 -10.96 5.07
CA LEU A 151 12.46 -10.67 4.98
C LEU A 151 11.68 -11.62 5.90
N PRO A 152 10.80 -11.09 6.77
CA PRO A 152 9.86 -11.93 7.50
C PRO A 152 8.93 -12.71 6.57
N GLU A 153 8.35 -13.82 7.07
CA GLU A 153 7.40 -14.62 6.32
C GLU A 153 6.18 -13.78 5.88
N GLY A 154 5.80 -13.92 4.60
CA GLY A 154 4.67 -13.19 4.01
C GLY A 154 4.92 -11.71 3.72
N VAL A 155 6.10 -11.17 4.07
CA VAL A 155 6.52 -9.81 3.69
C VAL A 155 7.10 -9.84 2.28
N LEU A 156 6.69 -8.89 1.46
CA LEU A 156 7.11 -8.75 0.08
C LEU A 156 8.06 -7.57 -0.03
N ARG A 157 9.28 -7.79 -0.53
CA ARG A 157 10.11 -6.68 -1.00
C ARG A 157 9.50 -6.13 -2.28
N ILE A 158 9.31 -4.82 -2.35
CA ILE A 158 8.70 -4.14 -3.51
C ILE A 158 9.58 -2.99 -4.02
N GLY A 159 10.80 -2.84 -3.52
CA GLY A 159 11.64 -1.76 -3.95
C GLY A 159 12.88 -1.51 -3.10
N GLU A 160 13.40 -0.30 -3.24
CA GLU A 160 14.58 0.18 -2.52
C GLU A 160 14.56 1.70 -2.36
N VAL A 161 15.26 2.15 -1.33
CA VAL A 161 15.49 3.57 -1.05
C VAL A 161 16.78 4.00 -1.75
N ILE A 162 16.71 5.09 -2.51
CA ILE A 162 17.80 5.62 -3.33
C ILE A 162 18.13 7.07 -2.95
N HIS A 163 19.26 7.57 -3.45
CA HIS A 163 19.54 9.00 -3.41
C HIS A 163 18.51 9.78 -4.25
N GLY A 164 18.18 11.00 -3.81
CA GLY A 164 17.26 11.90 -4.51
C GLY A 164 15.99 12.13 -3.70
N SER A 165 14.88 12.33 -4.42
CA SER A 165 13.57 12.62 -3.85
C SER A 165 12.47 12.07 -4.76
N GLY A 166 11.30 11.78 -4.18
CA GLY A 166 10.14 11.30 -4.92
C GLY A 166 10.13 9.79 -5.12
N VAL A 167 9.12 9.31 -5.85
CA VAL A 167 8.84 7.90 -6.04
C VAL A 167 8.84 7.55 -7.53
N GLU A 168 9.64 6.56 -7.91
CA GLU A 168 9.63 5.95 -9.23
C GLU A 168 8.96 4.58 -9.15
N VAL A 169 8.15 4.21 -10.14
CA VAL A 169 7.46 2.92 -10.17
C VAL A 169 7.71 2.21 -11.49
N SER A 170 8.07 0.93 -11.41
CA SER A 170 8.12 0.00 -12.54
C SER A 170 7.18 -1.19 -12.30
N GLY A 171 6.55 -1.66 -13.38
CA GLY A 171 5.54 -2.72 -13.36
C GLY A 171 5.10 -3.07 -14.79
N GLU A 172 4.64 -4.30 -15.01
CA GLU A 172 3.84 -4.64 -16.18
C GLU A 172 2.41 -4.09 -16.03
N PHE A 173 2.09 -3.09 -16.83
CA PHE A 173 0.75 -2.49 -16.91
C PHE A 173 0.02 -3.04 -18.14
N LEU A 174 -1.27 -3.35 -18.00
CA LEU A 174 -2.08 -3.69 -19.17
C LEU A 174 -2.35 -2.40 -19.95
N ASP A 175 -1.52 -2.14 -20.97
CA ASP A 175 -1.61 -0.97 -21.87
C ASP A 175 -3.03 -0.87 -22.48
N ALA A 176 -3.67 0.30 -22.63
CA ALA A 176 -3.10 1.53 -23.15
C ALA A 176 -3.78 2.79 -22.59
N ARG A 177 -3.04 3.59 -21.81
CA ARG A 177 -3.09 5.08 -21.73
C ARG A 177 -2.30 5.71 -20.57
N THR A 178 -1.64 4.94 -19.71
CA THR A 178 -0.97 5.51 -18.54
C THR A 178 0.50 5.13 -18.53
N ARG A 179 1.24 5.63 -19.52
CA ARG A 179 2.63 6.05 -19.27
C ARG A 179 2.52 7.17 -18.25
N ILE A 180 2.71 6.86 -16.96
CA ILE A 180 3.04 7.90 -15.99
C ILE A 180 4.47 8.33 -16.35
N GLU A 181 4.58 9.17 -17.40
CA GLU A 181 5.77 10.00 -17.58
C GLU A 181 5.74 11.00 -16.43
N SER A 182 6.34 10.64 -15.30
CA SER A 182 6.68 11.59 -14.24
C SER A 182 7.81 12.48 -14.75
N THR A 183 7.47 13.38 -15.67
CA THR A 183 8.25 14.59 -15.86
C THR A 183 7.83 15.56 -14.77
N SER A 184 8.82 16.07 -14.07
CA SER A 184 8.68 17.08 -13.03
C SER A 184 7.90 18.29 -13.55
N LYS A 185 6.63 18.40 -13.16
CA LYS A 185 5.90 19.66 -12.87
C LYS A 185 4.49 19.35 -12.38
N ASP A 186 4.21 19.84 -11.17
CA ASP A 186 2.90 20.12 -10.58
C ASP A 186 1.96 18.92 -10.34
N TRP A 187 2.02 18.38 -9.12
CA TRP A 187 0.90 17.63 -8.53
C TRP A 187 -0.07 18.60 -7.85
N GLN A 188 -1.35 18.51 -8.22
CA GLN A 188 -2.43 19.29 -7.64
C GLN A 188 -3.05 18.57 -6.44
N HIS A 189 -3.31 19.33 -5.38
CA HIS A 189 -4.10 18.90 -4.24
C HIS A 189 -5.52 18.53 -4.69
N PHE A 190 -6.06 17.43 -4.16
CA PHE A 190 -7.50 17.22 -4.13
C PHE A 190 -8.14 18.45 -3.44
N GLU A 191 -9.04 19.13 -4.15
CA GLU A 191 -9.78 20.27 -3.61
C GLU A 191 -10.60 19.85 -2.37
N LYS A 192 -10.68 20.78 -1.40
CA LYS A 192 -11.51 20.67 -0.21
C LYS A 192 -13.00 20.69 -0.53
#